data_AF-A0A8T2H6T8-F1
#
_entry.id   AF-A0A8T2H6T8-F1
#
_cell.length_a   1.000
_cell.length_b   1.000
_cell.length_c   1.000
_cell.angle_alpha   90.00
_cell.angle_beta   90.00
_cell.angle_gamma   90.00
#
_symmetry.space_group_name_H-M   'P 1'
#
loop_
_entity.id
_entity.type
_entity.pdbx_description
1 polymer ?
#
loop_
_entity_poly.entity_id
_entity_poly.type
_entity_poly.pdbx_seq_one_letter_code
_entity_poly.pdbx_strand_id
1 'polypeptide(L)'
;MAFSTNQNFIFVLFLFFFILKTSASLTNHSSPDGLLPFARKHVIIINKLVTLATLIVHCRNKGDDLGVISLQHLARFHFRFRVNLRKTTKYTCSFEWPGNTATFDIFRADRDDNPRSKYGVCSECIWSIYEPAPCRDRRDGGQPQCFPWAS
;
A
#
# COMPACT_ATOMS: atom_id res chain seq x y z
N MET A 1 -24.27 50.21 8.35
CA MET A 1 -23.69 48.93 8.82
C MET A 1 -23.34 48.09 7.60
N ALA A 2 -22.33 47.22 7.70
CA ALA A 2 -21.76 46.34 6.66
C ALA A 2 -20.58 46.90 5.85
N PHE A 3 -19.45 47.13 6.53
CA PHE A 3 -18.12 47.17 5.90
C PHE A 3 -17.06 46.57 6.85
N SER A 4 -17.29 45.34 7.32
CA SER A 4 -16.43 44.69 8.33
C SER A 4 -16.15 43.20 8.06
N THR A 5 -16.96 42.52 7.27
CA THR A 5 -16.80 41.07 7.03
C THR A 5 -15.78 40.70 5.95
N ASN A 6 -15.56 41.56 4.94
CA ASN A 6 -14.66 41.26 3.81
C ASN A 6 -13.18 41.52 4.10
N GLN A 7 -12.87 42.45 5.00
CA GLN A 7 -11.49 42.82 5.31
C GLN A 7 -10.80 41.77 6.21
N ASN A 8 -11.57 41.13 7.09
CA ASN A 8 -11.09 40.02 7.92
C ASN A 8 -10.83 38.75 7.10
N PHE A 9 -11.63 38.47 6.07
CA PHE A 9 -11.46 37.28 5.22
C PHE A 9 -10.18 37.34 4.38
N ILE A 10 -9.86 38.52 3.85
CA ILE A 10 -8.62 38.77 3.10
C ILE A 10 -7.40 38.59 4.03
N PHE A 11 -7.49 39.06 5.28
CA PHE A 11 -6.40 38.93 6.26
C PHE A 11 -6.11 37.48 6.64
N VAL A 12 -7.16 36.65 6.77
CA VAL A 12 -7.03 35.19 7.01
C VAL A 12 -6.36 34.49 5.83
N LEU A 13 -6.67 34.89 4.58
CA LEU A 13 -6.05 34.33 3.39
C LEU A 13 -4.56 34.67 3.30
N PHE A 14 -4.16 35.90 3.63
CA PHE A 14 -2.75 36.33 3.64
C PHE A 14 -1.92 35.66 4.73
N LEU A 15 -2.50 35.40 5.91
CA LEU A 15 -1.84 34.63 6.97
C LEU A 15 -1.57 33.18 6.55
N PHE A 16 -2.47 32.56 5.79
CA PHE A 16 -2.29 31.20 5.26
C PHE A 16 -1.13 31.10 4.24
N PHE A 17 -0.96 32.12 3.39
CA PHE A 17 0.17 32.18 2.44
C PHE A 17 1.52 32.47 3.12
N PHE A 18 1.53 33.21 4.24
CA PHE A 18 2.75 33.48 5.00
C PHE A 18 3.28 32.25 5.75
N ILE A 19 2.39 31.35 6.22
CA ILE A 19 2.78 30.08 6.87
C ILE A 19 3.44 29.11 5.86
N LEU A 20 3.19 29.25 4.56
CA LEU A 20 3.78 28.38 3.54
C LEU A 20 5.27 28.67 3.24
N LYS A 21 5.85 29.77 3.74
CA LYS A 21 7.21 30.21 3.41
C LYS A 21 8.29 29.93 4.46
N THR A 22 8.00 29.17 5.51
CA THR A 22 8.99 28.80 6.55
C THR A 22 8.77 27.32 6.89
N SER A 23 9.66 26.35 6.68
CA SER A 23 11.10 26.35 6.51
C SER A 23 11.49 25.17 5.60
N ALA A 24 12.28 25.43 4.55
CA ALA A 24 13.01 24.37 3.85
C ALA A 24 14.26 24.01 4.68
N SER A 25 14.06 23.31 5.80
CA SER A 25 15.13 22.57 6.44
C SER A 25 15.18 21.19 5.81
N LEU A 26 16.15 20.94 4.94
CA LEU A 26 16.46 19.61 4.40
C LEU A 26 17.13 18.78 5.50
N THR A 27 16.36 18.37 6.50
CA THR A 27 16.72 17.18 7.27
C THR A 27 16.33 15.97 6.42
N ASN A 28 17.26 15.03 6.22
CA ASN A 28 17.00 13.73 5.60
C ASN A 28 16.15 12.87 6.53
N HIS A 29 14.95 13.33 6.88
CA HIS A 29 13.95 12.52 7.53
C HIS A 29 13.32 11.64 6.47
N SER A 30 13.51 10.33 6.60
CA SER A 30 12.65 9.34 5.92
C SER A 30 11.21 9.73 6.22
N SER A 31 10.54 10.29 5.21
CA SER A 31 9.21 10.86 5.33
C SER A 31 8.27 9.78 5.85
N PRO A 32 7.38 10.06 6.81
CA PRO A 32 6.49 9.05 7.36
C PRO A 32 5.48 8.62 6.27
N ASP A 33 5.79 7.52 5.59
CA ASP A 33 5.18 7.06 4.35
C ASP A 33 3.66 6.77 4.42
N GLY A 34 3.02 6.90 5.58
CA GLY A 34 1.58 6.71 5.78
C GLY A 34 0.78 8.00 6.00
N LEU A 35 1.42 9.12 6.31
CA LEU A 35 0.73 10.41 6.55
C LEU A 35 0.52 11.21 5.25
N LEU A 36 1.24 10.87 4.19
CA LEU A 36 1.21 11.61 2.93
C LEU A 36 -0.06 11.32 2.13
N PRO A 37 -0.71 12.35 1.55
CA PRO A 37 -1.75 12.13 0.55
C PRO A 37 -1.13 11.48 -0.70
N PHE A 38 -1.88 10.59 -1.34
CA PHE A 38 -1.43 9.91 -2.57
C PHE A 38 -0.09 9.18 -2.48
N ALA A 39 0.19 8.56 -1.33
CA ALA A 39 1.41 7.78 -1.10
C ALA A 39 1.64 6.76 -2.23
N ARG A 40 2.86 6.75 -2.78
CA ARG A 40 3.29 5.79 -3.79
C ARG A 40 3.49 4.44 -3.15
N LYS A 41 2.98 3.39 -3.79
CA LYS A 41 3.11 2.01 -3.33
C LYS A 41 3.65 1.13 -4.44
N HIS A 42 4.46 0.16 -4.04
CA HIS A 42 5.01 -0.87 -4.91
C HIS A 42 4.74 -2.22 -4.26
N VAL A 43 3.81 -2.98 -4.83
CA VAL A 43 3.48 -4.33 -4.36
C VAL A 43 4.28 -5.32 -5.19
N ILE A 44 4.97 -6.22 -4.51
CA ILE A 44 5.73 -7.31 -5.12
C ILE A 44 5.19 -8.63 -4.55
N ILE A 45 4.84 -9.56 -5.42
CA ILE A 45 4.34 -10.88 -5.08
C ILE A 45 5.36 -11.90 -5.59
N ILE A 46 5.83 -12.77 -4.71
CA ILE A 46 6.83 -13.79 -4.99
C ILE A 46 6.20 -15.16 -4.74
N ASN A 47 6.28 -16.04 -5.73
CA ASN A 47 5.88 -17.43 -5.55
C ASN A 47 6.92 -18.16 -4.69
N LYS A 48 6.51 -18.58 -3.49
CA LYS A 48 7.33 -19.33 -2.53
C LYS A 48 6.65 -20.65 -2.11
N LEU A 49 5.73 -21.16 -2.94
CA LEU A 49 5.08 -22.44 -2.71
C LEU A 49 6.14 -23.53 -2.50
N VAL A 50 6.02 -24.27 -1.41
CA VAL A 50 6.95 -25.34 -1.01
C VAL A 50 6.91 -26.50 -2.01
N THR A 51 5.74 -26.72 -2.61
CA THR A 51 5.52 -27.70 -3.68
C THR A 51 6.22 -27.37 -5.00
N LEU A 52 6.87 -26.20 -5.11
CA LEU A 52 7.50 -25.69 -6.33
C LEU A 52 6.52 -25.52 -7.50
N ALA A 53 5.22 -25.52 -7.21
CA ALA A 53 4.17 -25.38 -8.22
C ALA A 53 4.17 -23.98 -8.85
N THR A 54 3.62 -23.91 -10.06
CA THR A 54 3.30 -22.62 -10.69
C THR A 54 2.08 -22.01 -9.99
N LEU A 55 2.20 -20.74 -9.62
CA LEU A 55 1.17 -19.95 -8.96
C LEU A 55 0.51 -19.03 -9.98
N ILE A 56 -0.79 -19.16 -10.16
CA ILE A 56 -1.58 -18.22 -10.97
C ILE A 56 -2.11 -17.12 -10.05
N VAL A 57 -1.86 -15.87 -10.42
CA VAL A 57 -2.22 -14.68 -9.64
C VAL A 57 -3.15 -13.80 -10.46
N HIS A 58 -4.25 -13.36 -9.86
CA HIS A 58 -5.17 -12.41 -10.48
C HIS A 58 -5.57 -11.32 -9.50
N CYS A 59 -5.12 -10.09 -9.73
CA CYS A 59 -5.31 -8.96 -8.81
C CYS A 59 -6.26 -7.91 -9.38
N ARG A 60 -7.14 -7.36 -8.52
CA ARG A 60 -8.12 -6.33 -8.89
C ARG A 60 -8.27 -5.24 -7.82
N ASN A 61 -8.63 -4.03 -8.24
CA ASN A 61 -8.99 -2.90 -7.37
C ASN A 61 -10.22 -2.16 -7.92
N LYS A 62 -11.40 -2.35 -7.32
CA LYS A 62 -12.66 -1.62 -7.60
C LYS A 62 -13.01 -1.43 -9.10
N GLY A 63 -12.55 -2.32 -9.98
CA GLY A 63 -12.76 -2.25 -11.43
C GLY A 63 -11.47 -2.31 -12.25
N ASP A 64 -10.33 -1.89 -11.69
CA ASP A 64 -9.04 -2.04 -12.34
C ASP A 64 -8.56 -3.49 -12.20
N ASP A 65 -8.51 -4.19 -13.32
CA ASP A 65 -8.01 -5.56 -13.43
C ASP A 65 -6.55 -5.54 -13.91
N LEU A 66 -5.65 -6.16 -13.15
CA LEU A 66 -4.23 -6.24 -13.50
C LEU A 66 -3.89 -7.45 -14.40
N GLY A 67 -4.90 -8.25 -14.76
CA GLY A 67 -4.78 -9.46 -15.55
C GLY A 67 -4.42 -10.69 -14.74
N VAL A 68 -4.38 -11.82 -15.43
CA VAL A 68 -3.99 -13.13 -14.89
C VAL A 68 -2.53 -13.38 -15.22
N ILE A 69 -1.71 -13.63 -14.19
CA ILE A 69 -0.27 -13.79 -14.30
C ILE A 69 0.13 -15.18 -13.80
N SER A 70 0.92 -15.90 -14.58
CA SER A 70 1.49 -17.18 -14.20
C SER A 70 2.91 -17.00 -13.67
N LEU A 71 3.15 -17.45 -12.43
CA LEU A 71 4.43 -17.32 -11.73
C LEU A 71 5.02 -18.70 -11.45
N GLN A 72 6.12 -19.02 -12.12
CA GLN A 72 6.95 -20.18 -11.74
C GLN A 72 7.52 -20.00 -10.32
N HIS A 73 8.02 -21.08 -9.72
CA HIS A 73 8.64 -21.01 -8.41
C HIS A 73 9.76 -19.94 -8.37
N LEU A 74 9.76 -19.11 -7.33
CA LEU A 74 10.63 -17.92 -7.16
C LEU A 74 10.43 -16.76 -8.15
N ALA A 75 9.56 -16.91 -9.16
CA ALA A 75 9.19 -15.80 -10.01
C ALA A 75 8.37 -14.75 -9.25
N ARG A 76 8.37 -13.52 -9.77
CA ARG A 76 7.73 -12.37 -9.14
C ARG A 76 6.86 -11.58 -10.10
N PHE A 77 5.70 -11.15 -9.61
CA PHE A 77 4.83 -10.16 -10.23
C PHE A 77 4.86 -8.90 -9.38
N HIS A 78 4.81 -7.72 -10.00
CA HIS A 78 4.78 -6.47 -9.25
C HIS A 78 4.01 -5.39 -10.00
N PHE A 79 3.47 -4.45 -9.25
CA PHE A 79 2.78 -3.29 -9.79
C PHE A 79 2.91 -2.09 -8.86
N ARG A 80 2.77 -0.89 -9.42
CA ARG A 80 2.89 0.38 -8.71
C ARG A 80 1.62 1.19 -8.86
N PHE A 81 1.25 1.90 -7.80
CA PHE A 81 0.07 2.76 -7.78
C PHE A 81 0.24 3.87 -6.74
N ARG A 82 -0.76 4.76 -6.66
CA ARG A 82 -0.89 5.75 -5.59
C ARG A 82 -2.17 5.48 -4.80
N VAL A 83 -2.08 5.58 -3.48
CA VAL A 83 -3.25 5.44 -2.59
C VAL A 83 -4.22 6.60 -2.86
N ASN A 84 -5.53 6.39 -2.81
CA ASN A 84 -6.50 7.45 -3.02
C ASN A 84 -6.54 8.42 -1.81
N LEU A 85 -7.06 9.63 -2.04
CA LEU A 85 -7.11 10.67 -1.00
C LEU A 85 -7.88 10.22 0.26
N ARG A 86 -8.91 9.39 0.07
CA ARG A 86 -9.74 8.86 1.16
C ARG A 86 -9.09 7.70 1.94
N LYS A 87 -7.88 7.27 1.57
CA LYS A 87 -7.16 6.13 2.20
C LYS A 87 -8.00 4.84 2.26
N THR A 88 -8.70 4.56 1.16
CA THR A 88 -9.56 3.35 0.98
C THR A 88 -9.10 2.46 -0.18
N THR A 89 -7.91 2.69 -0.72
CA THR A 89 -7.34 1.83 -1.78
C THR A 89 -7.17 0.41 -1.27
N LYS A 90 -7.63 -0.55 -2.07
CA LYS A 90 -7.58 -1.98 -1.75
C LYS A 90 -7.31 -2.77 -3.02
N TYR A 91 -6.31 -3.64 -3.01
CA TYR A 91 -6.10 -4.64 -4.06
C TYR A 91 -6.38 -6.01 -3.48
N THR A 92 -7.33 -6.72 -4.09
CA THR A 92 -7.66 -8.11 -3.77
C THR A 92 -7.11 -9.00 -4.86
N CYS A 93 -6.38 -10.04 -4.49
CA CYS A 93 -5.84 -11.02 -5.44
C CYS A 93 -6.39 -12.40 -5.13
N SER A 94 -6.70 -13.17 -6.18
CA SER A 94 -6.80 -14.63 -6.10
C SER A 94 -5.47 -15.27 -6.44
N PHE A 95 -5.21 -16.39 -5.79
CA PHE A 95 -4.02 -17.20 -5.90
C PHE A 95 -4.48 -18.64 -6.14
N GLU A 96 -4.06 -19.21 -7.26
CA GLU A 96 -4.42 -20.58 -7.64
C GLU A 96 -3.16 -21.40 -7.86
N TRP A 97 -3.18 -22.61 -7.31
CA TRP A 97 -2.15 -23.62 -7.48
C TRP A 97 -2.81 -25.00 -7.46
N PRO A 98 -2.10 -26.11 -7.74
CA PRO A 98 -2.73 -27.42 -7.89
C PRO A 98 -3.66 -27.79 -6.73
N GLY A 99 -4.95 -27.97 -7.07
CA GLY A 99 -6.00 -28.38 -6.13
C GLY A 99 -6.45 -27.32 -5.12
N ASN A 100 -5.99 -26.07 -5.23
CA ASN A 100 -6.25 -25.04 -4.23
C ASN A 100 -6.43 -23.66 -4.85
N THR A 101 -7.31 -22.88 -4.24
CA THR A 101 -7.53 -21.47 -4.56
C THR A 101 -7.68 -20.72 -3.25
N ALA A 102 -7.02 -19.58 -3.14
CA ALA A 102 -7.16 -18.69 -2.00
C ALA A 102 -7.27 -17.24 -2.46
N THR A 103 -7.90 -16.41 -1.64
CA THR A 103 -7.98 -14.96 -1.89
C THR A 103 -7.35 -14.19 -0.75
N PHE A 104 -6.76 -13.04 -1.08
CA PHE A 104 -6.16 -12.16 -0.10
C PHE A 104 -6.16 -10.71 -0.57
N ASP A 105 -6.45 -9.80 0.36
CA ASP A 105 -6.24 -8.38 0.15
C ASP A 105 -4.73 -8.07 0.23
N ILE A 106 -4.03 -8.21 -0.90
CA ILE A 106 -2.58 -8.02 -1.01
C ILE A 106 -2.14 -6.60 -0.61
N PHE A 107 -3.06 -5.64 -0.74
CA PHE A 107 -2.87 -4.30 -0.22
C PHE A 107 -4.16 -3.76 0.37
N ARG A 108 -4.07 -3.18 1.57
CA ARG A 108 -5.14 -2.40 2.19
C ARG A 108 -4.56 -1.12 2.77
N ALA A 109 -5.09 0.04 2.38
CA ALA A 109 -4.58 1.33 2.86
C ALA A 109 -4.60 1.47 4.40
N ASP A 110 -5.62 0.93 5.08
CA ASP A 110 -5.71 0.96 6.54
C ASP A 110 -4.69 0.06 7.25
N ARG A 111 -4.22 -1.01 6.57
CA ARG A 111 -3.19 -1.94 7.06
C ARG A 111 -1.78 -1.48 6.71
N ASP A 112 -1.57 -1.09 5.45
CA ASP A 112 -0.25 -0.96 4.80
C ASP A 112 0.17 0.50 4.56
N ASP A 113 -0.74 1.45 4.73
CA ASP A 113 -0.51 2.88 4.55
C ASP A 113 -0.93 3.71 5.78
N ASN A 114 -0.91 3.06 6.95
CA ASN A 114 -1.30 3.67 8.21
C ASN A 114 -0.19 3.48 9.26
N PRO A 115 0.42 4.57 9.78
CA PRO A 115 1.47 4.48 10.78
C PRO A 115 0.99 3.94 12.13
N ARG A 116 -0.33 3.94 12.38
CA ARG A 116 -0.95 3.35 13.59
C ARG A 116 -1.31 1.87 13.42
N SER A 117 -1.18 1.32 12.21
CA SER A 117 -1.39 -0.10 11.98
C SER A 117 -0.36 -0.90 12.76
N LYS A 118 -0.78 -2.01 13.40
CA LYS A 118 0.11 -2.98 14.04
C LYS A 118 1.21 -3.47 13.10
N TYR A 119 0.91 -3.53 11.81
CA TYR A 119 1.83 -4.01 10.79
C TYR A 119 2.75 -2.89 10.30
N GLY A 120 2.36 -1.62 10.45
CA GLY A 120 3.10 -0.48 9.97
C GLY A 120 2.99 -0.28 8.44
N VAL A 121 3.57 0.83 8.01
CA VAL A 121 3.52 1.28 6.61
C VAL A 121 4.53 0.51 5.77
N CYS A 122 4.14 0.11 4.56
CA CYS A 122 5.07 -0.31 3.52
C CYS A 122 4.95 0.62 2.31
N SER A 123 6.08 1.20 1.88
CA SER A 123 6.18 1.85 0.56
C SER A 123 6.46 0.82 -0.53
N GLU A 124 7.26 -0.18 -0.18
CA GLU A 124 7.39 -1.41 -0.93
C GLU A 124 6.91 -2.59 -0.09
N CYS A 125 5.83 -3.20 -0.54
CA CYS A 125 5.14 -4.28 0.15
C CYS A 125 5.52 -5.58 -0.54
N ILE A 126 6.52 -6.28 0.01
CA ILE A 126 7.02 -7.55 -0.52
C ILE A 126 6.22 -8.68 0.12
N TRP A 127 5.56 -9.49 -0.70
CA TRP A 127 4.73 -10.61 -0.29
C TRP A 127 5.28 -11.92 -0.84
N SER A 128 5.66 -12.80 0.07
CA SER A 128 5.99 -14.19 -0.22
C SER A 128 4.75 -15.06 -0.03
N ILE A 129 4.35 -15.79 -1.07
CA ILE A 129 3.16 -16.64 -1.07
C ILE A 129 3.56 -18.08 -0.78
N TYR A 130 3.06 -18.61 0.34
CA TYR A 130 3.18 -20.01 0.73
C TYR A 130 1.79 -20.65 0.78
N GLU A 131 1.71 -21.98 0.70
CA GLU A 131 0.45 -22.72 0.81
C GLU A 131 -0.35 -22.34 2.08
N PRO A 132 0.26 -22.25 3.28
CA PRO A 132 -0.50 -21.95 4.49
C PRO A 132 -0.95 -20.48 4.60
N ALA A 133 -0.18 -19.54 4.03
CA ALA A 133 -0.40 -18.11 4.23
C ALA A 133 0.43 -17.23 3.28
N PRO A 134 -0.06 -16.04 2.91
CA PRO A 134 0.76 -14.94 2.42
C PRO A 134 1.52 -14.27 3.58
N CYS A 135 2.81 -14.02 3.36
CA CYS A 135 3.69 -13.39 4.34
C CYS A 135 4.32 -12.11 3.78
N ARG A 136 4.23 -11.02 4.53
CA ARG A 136 4.87 -9.74 4.19
C ARG A 136 6.29 -9.71 4.74
N ASP A 137 7.25 -9.69 3.83
CA ASP A 137 8.67 -9.67 4.17
C ASP A 137 9.10 -8.27 4.64
N ARG A 138 10.08 -8.23 5.54
CA ARG A 138 10.68 -6.98 5.99
C ARG A 138 12.07 -6.80 5.39
N ARG A 139 12.36 -5.58 4.91
CA ARG A 139 13.66 -5.25 4.32
C ARG A 139 14.81 -5.21 5.34
N ASP A 140 14.50 -5.00 6.61
CA ASP A 140 15.47 -4.96 7.72
C ASP A 140 15.91 -6.35 8.19
N GLY A 141 15.40 -7.44 7.59
CA GLY A 141 15.84 -8.80 7.88
C GLY A 141 15.17 -9.46 9.09
N GLY A 142 14.01 -8.97 9.52
CA GLY A 142 13.23 -9.59 10.61
C GLY A 142 12.28 -10.71 10.17
N GLN A 143 11.58 -11.30 11.16
CA GLN A 143 10.55 -12.31 10.89
C GLN A 143 9.41 -11.70 10.04
N PRO A 144 8.99 -12.39 8.94
CA PRO A 144 7.93 -11.89 8.09
C PRO A 144 6.58 -11.93 8.82
N GLN A 145 5.70 -11.01 8.44
CA GLN A 145 4.35 -10.94 9.00
C GLN A 145 3.41 -11.78 8.15
N CYS A 146 2.98 -12.94 8.63
CA CYS A 146 2.07 -13.82 7.92
C CYS A 146 0.60 -13.55 8.29
N PHE A 147 -0.28 -13.71 7.32
CA PHE A 147 -1.71 -13.43 7.46
C PHE A 147 -2.51 -14.66 7.05
N PRO A 148 -3.68 -14.90 7.64
CA PRO A 148 -4.57 -15.94 7.15
C PRO A 148 -5.08 -15.56 5.75
N TRP A 149 -5.36 -16.58 4.94
CA TRP A 149 -6.18 -16.42 3.75
C TRP A 149 -7.55 -15.84 4.10
N ALA A 150 -8.18 -15.12 3.17
CA ALA A 150 -9.57 -14.73 3.36
C ALA A 150 -10.45 -16.00 3.31
N SER A 151 -11.30 -16.13 4.32
CA SER A 151 -12.34 -17.16 4.44
C SER A 151 -13.51 -16.90 3.49
#